data_AF-A0A1C3XN41-F1
#
_entry.id   AF-A0A1C3XN41-F1
#
_cell.length_a   1.000
_cell.length_b   1.000
_cell.length_c   1.000
_cell.angle_alpha   90.00
_cell.angle_beta   90.00
_cell.angle_gamma   90.00
#
_symmetry.space_group_name_H-M   'P 1'
#
loop_
_entity.id
_entity.type
_entity.pdbx_description
1 polymer ?
#
loop_
_entity_poly.entity_id
_entity_poly.type
_entity_poly.pdbx_seq_one_letter_code
_entity_poly.pdbx_strand_id
1 'polypeptide(L)'
;LFRAIELHRLAGKDVAMKASPERLTQLSRMEEARRQTQRQLDMIDRQIIRRITTLIPQLGRKRSGYRRGKPPDPSAFLERYRSNLAAITAERQPEIDALSRKLARQDAAIEMLRARCAPESRPARDDSERAHRMKECRSPAERRPGKRHGAVA
;
A
#
# COMPACT_ATOMS: atom_id res chain seq x y z
N LEU A 1 -42.48 -4.15 34.23
CA LEU A 1 -42.17 -4.47 32.81
C LEU A 1 -40.99 -3.68 32.22
N PHE A 2 -40.43 -2.66 32.89
CA PHE A 2 -39.36 -1.82 32.32
C PHE A 2 -37.92 -2.36 32.46
N ARG A 3 -37.69 -3.49 33.15
CA ARG A 3 -36.33 -4.01 33.42
C ARG A 3 -35.77 -4.95 32.34
N ALA A 4 -36.58 -5.31 31.33
CA ALA A 4 -36.20 -6.31 30.31
C ALA A 4 -35.49 -5.69 29.08
N ILE A 5 -35.68 -4.39 28.82
CA ILE A 5 -35.11 -3.72 27.63
C ILE A 5 -33.63 -3.36 27.84
N GLU A 6 -33.20 -3.13 29.09
CA GLU A 6 -31.81 -2.75 29.42
C GLU A 6 -30.81 -3.91 29.27
N LEU A 7 -31.26 -5.16 29.49
CA LEU A 7 -30.40 -6.35 29.44
C LEU A 7 -29.98 -6.74 28.01
N HIS A 8 -30.80 -6.45 27.00
CA HIS A 8 -30.43 -6.68 25.60
C HIS A 8 -29.42 -5.64 25.08
N ARG A 9 -29.38 -4.43 25.66
CA ARG A 9 -28.46 -3.37 25.24
C ARG A 9 -27.02 -3.58 25.75
N LEU A 10 -26.83 -4.27 26.86
CA LEU A 10 -25.50 -4.65 27.36
C LEU A 10 -24.95 -5.88 26.62
N ALA A 11 -25.80 -6.88 26.34
CA ALA A 11 -25.40 -8.07 25.57
C ALA A 11 -24.98 -7.74 24.11
N GLY A 12 -25.64 -6.77 23.47
CA GLY A 12 -25.27 -6.33 22.11
C GLY A 12 -23.93 -5.58 22.04
N LYS A 13 -23.52 -4.91 23.14
CA LYS A 13 -22.22 -4.22 23.23
C LYS A 13 -21.06 -5.20 23.39
N ASP A 14 -21.22 -6.28 24.15
CA ASP A 14 -20.16 -7.28 24.34
C ASP A 14 -19.89 -8.12 23.08
N VAL A 15 -20.93 -8.44 22.30
CA VAL A 15 -20.77 -9.10 20.98
C VAL A 15 -20.11 -8.16 19.96
N ALA A 16 -20.45 -6.87 19.97
CA ALA A 16 -19.80 -5.87 19.13
C ALA A 16 -18.34 -5.60 19.56
N MET A 17 -18.05 -5.57 20.86
CA MET A 17 -16.69 -5.42 21.41
C MET A 17 -15.81 -6.64 21.14
N LYS A 18 -16.35 -7.86 21.16
CA LYS A 18 -15.62 -9.10 20.82
C LYS A 18 -15.44 -9.30 19.31
N ALA A 19 -16.38 -8.83 18.49
CA ALA A 19 -16.24 -8.88 17.03
C ALA A 19 -15.06 -8.03 16.52
N SER A 20 -14.68 -6.96 17.22
CA SER A 20 -13.54 -6.11 16.85
C SER A 20 -12.17 -6.83 16.94
N PRO A 21 -11.75 -7.41 18.09
CA PRO A 21 -10.48 -8.13 18.21
C PRO A 21 -10.44 -9.42 17.38
N GLU A 22 -11.55 -10.13 17.22
CA GLU A 22 -11.63 -11.29 16.32
C GLU A 22 -11.40 -10.90 14.86
N ARG A 23 -12.00 -9.78 14.40
CA ARG A 23 -11.77 -9.24 13.05
C ARG A 23 -10.34 -8.76 12.85
N LEU A 24 -9.73 -8.11 13.85
CA LEU A 24 -8.32 -7.71 13.79
C LEU A 24 -7.39 -8.93 13.73
N THR A 25 -7.69 -9.98 14.48
CA THR A 25 -6.95 -11.26 14.44
C THR A 25 -7.08 -11.93 13.07
N GLN A 26 -8.29 -11.93 12.50
CA GLN A 26 -8.53 -12.44 11.14
C GLN A 26 -7.78 -11.62 10.09
N LEU A 27 -7.80 -10.29 10.20
CA LEU A 27 -7.07 -9.39 9.31
C LEU A 27 -5.57 -9.67 9.34
N SER A 28 -4.98 -9.81 10.53
CA SER A 28 -3.56 -10.15 10.69
C SER A 28 -3.19 -11.46 9.99
N ARG A 29 -4.02 -12.51 10.14
CA ARG A 29 -3.83 -13.80 9.46
C ARG A 29 -3.92 -13.67 7.93
N MET A 30 -4.86 -12.88 7.42
CA MET A 30 -5.00 -12.66 5.98
C MET A 30 -3.81 -11.90 5.40
N GLU A 31 -3.32 -10.88 6.09
CA GLU A 31 -2.13 -10.12 5.70
C GLU A 31 -0.88 -10.99 5.70
N GLU A 32 -0.73 -11.90 6.67
CA GLU A 32 0.38 -12.85 6.69
C GLU A 32 0.31 -13.82 5.51
N ALA A 33 -0.87 -14.38 5.21
CA ALA A 33 -1.08 -15.24 4.04
C ALA A 33 -0.77 -14.52 2.71
N ARG A 34 -1.04 -13.21 2.65
CA ARG A 34 -0.68 -12.34 1.52
C ARG A 34 0.82 -12.15 1.42
N ARG A 35 1.52 -11.85 2.53
CA ARG A 35 3.00 -11.76 2.58
C ARG A 35 3.65 -13.08 2.17
N GLN A 36 3.09 -14.22 2.58
CA GLN A 36 3.61 -15.53 2.18
C GLN A 36 3.49 -15.75 0.67
N THR A 37 2.34 -15.41 0.08
CA THR A 37 2.12 -15.51 -1.37
C THR A 37 3.06 -14.58 -2.14
N GLN A 38 3.30 -13.36 -1.64
CA GLN A 38 4.30 -12.46 -2.20
C GLN A 38 5.72 -13.05 -2.14
N ARG A 39 6.13 -13.60 -0.99
CA ARG A 39 7.45 -14.25 -0.86
C ARG A 39 7.62 -15.42 -1.83
N GLN A 40 6.55 -16.12 -2.18
CA GLN A 40 6.60 -17.18 -3.19
C GLN A 40 6.90 -16.61 -4.57
N LEU A 41 6.27 -15.50 -4.97
CA LEU A 41 6.60 -14.78 -6.21
C LEU A 41 8.07 -14.33 -6.20
N ASP A 42 8.51 -13.69 -5.12
CA ASP A 42 9.89 -13.21 -4.99
C ASP A 42 10.91 -14.37 -5.09
N MET A 43 10.55 -15.56 -4.58
CA MET A 43 11.37 -16.75 -4.68
C MET A 43 11.44 -17.29 -6.12
N ILE A 44 10.34 -17.25 -6.87
CA ILE A 44 10.31 -17.61 -8.30
C ILE A 44 11.22 -16.66 -9.09
N ASP A 45 11.11 -15.35 -8.86
CA ASP A 45 11.93 -14.35 -9.54
C ASP A 45 13.43 -14.58 -9.28
N ARG A 46 13.79 -14.86 -8.01
CA ARG A 46 15.16 -15.23 -7.64
C ARG A 46 15.62 -16.51 -8.32
N GLN A 47 14.76 -17.50 -8.48
CA GLN A 47 15.09 -18.73 -9.19
C GLN A 47 15.32 -18.49 -10.68
N ILE A 48 14.50 -17.65 -11.32
CA ILE A 48 14.67 -17.26 -12.73
C ILE A 48 16.02 -16.55 -12.91
N ILE A 49 16.31 -15.54 -12.09
CA ILE A 49 17.58 -14.80 -12.13
C ILE A 49 18.76 -15.74 -11.91
N ARG A 50 18.69 -16.61 -10.89
CA ARG A 50 19.77 -17.55 -10.59
C ARG A 50 20.01 -18.52 -11.75
N ARG A 51 18.96 -19.09 -12.34
CA ARG A 51 19.08 -20.01 -13.49
C ARG A 51 19.71 -19.30 -14.68
N ILE A 52 19.31 -18.08 -14.98
CA ILE A 52 19.91 -17.28 -16.05
C ILE A 52 21.39 -16.97 -15.78
N THR A 53 21.75 -16.52 -14.59
CA THR A 53 23.14 -16.23 -14.22
C THR A 53 24.04 -17.48 -14.36
N THR A 54 23.52 -18.67 -14.03
CA THR A 54 24.27 -19.93 -14.23
C THR A 54 24.47 -20.31 -15.70
N LEU A 55 23.61 -19.82 -16.60
CA LEU A 55 23.71 -20.10 -18.04
C LEU A 55 24.71 -19.16 -18.75
N ILE A 56 24.97 -17.96 -18.23
CA ILE A 56 25.86 -16.96 -18.87
C ILE A 56 27.24 -17.54 -19.24
N PRO A 57 27.97 -18.25 -18.34
CA PRO A 57 29.27 -18.83 -18.70
C PRO A 57 29.18 -19.93 -19.77
N GLN A 58 28.08 -20.69 -19.79
CA GLN A 58 27.86 -21.78 -20.75
C GLN A 58 27.53 -21.24 -22.16
N LEU A 59 26.80 -20.12 -22.22
CA LEU A 59 26.50 -19.41 -23.46
C LEU A 59 27.76 -18.83 -24.12
N GLY A 60 28.76 -18.43 -23.32
CA GLY A 60 30.07 -17.98 -23.80
C GLY A 60 30.95 -19.13 -24.31
N ARG A 61 30.99 -20.28 -23.62
CA ARG A 61 31.85 -21.42 -24.00
C ARG A 61 31.41 -22.16 -25.26
N LYS A 62 30.10 -22.30 -25.54
CA LYS A 62 29.59 -23.12 -26.66
C LYS A 62 30.05 -22.67 -28.06
N ARG A 63 30.64 -21.47 -28.22
CA ARG A 63 31.24 -21.01 -29.50
C ARG A 63 32.61 -20.35 -29.36
N SER A 64 33.22 -20.33 -28.17
CA SER A 64 34.55 -19.73 -27.93
C SER A 64 35.72 -20.53 -28.53
N GLY A 65 35.45 -21.49 -29.42
CA GLY A 65 36.51 -21.98 -30.30
C GLY A 65 36.79 -20.88 -31.31
N TYR A 66 37.99 -20.28 -31.25
CA TYR A 66 38.59 -19.42 -32.28
C TYR A 66 38.65 -20.18 -33.63
N ARG A 67 37.50 -20.45 -34.25
CA ARG A 67 37.44 -21.08 -35.57
C ARG A 67 37.75 -19.98 -36.58
N ARG A 68 39.04 -19.79 -36.87
CA ARG A 68 39.59 -18.90 -37.92
C ARG A 68 39.66 -17.40 -37.60
N GLY A 69 40.05 -17.01 -36.39
CA GLY A 69 40.42 -15.61 -36.09
C GLY A 69 39.27 -14.59 -36.11
N LYS A 70 38.01 -15.05 -36.24
CA LYS A 70 36.83 -14.17 -36.23
C LYS A 70 36.24 -14.13 -34.81
N PRO A 71 36.04 -12.93 -34.23
CA PRO A 71 35.49 -12.80 -32.89
C PRO A 71 34.08 -13.42 -32.80
N PRO A 72 33.67 -13.96 -31.64
CA PRO A 72 32.32 -14.45 -31.42
C PRO A 72 31.29 -13.36 -31.74
N ASP A 73 30.29 -13.69 -32.55
CA ASP A 73 29.22 -12.76 -32.92
C ASP A 73 28.42 -12.34 -31.66
N PRO A 74 28.51 -11.05 -31.25
CA PRO A 74 27.80 -10.55 -30.07
C PRO A 74 26.28 -10.62 -30.22
N SER A 75 25.76 -10.47 -31.43
CA SER A 75 24.31 -10.48 -31.70
C SER A 75 23.73 -11.88 -31.43
N ALA A 76 24.37 -12.92 -31.96
CA ALA A 76 23.98 -14.30 -31.72
C ALA A 76 24.06 -14.70 -30.23
N PHE A 77 24.94 -14.10 -29.43
CA PHE A 77 24.95 -14.30 -27.98
C PHE A 77 23.71 -13.72 -27.31
N LEU A 78 23.36 -12.47 -27.63
CA LEU A 78 22.19 -11.79 -27.07
C LEU A 78 20.88 -12.48 -27.45
N GLU A 79 20.77 -12.97 -28.69
CA GLU A 79 19.61 -13.75 -29.14
C GLU A 79 19.45 -15.04 -28.33
N ARG A 80 20.53 -15.80 -28.14
CA ARG A 80 20.50 -17.01 -27.29
C ARG A 80 20.12 -16.66 -25.86
N TYR A 81 20.68 -15.57 -25.31
CA TYR A 81 20.35 -15.12 -23.96
C TYR A 81 18.85 -14.80 -23.83
N ARG A 82 18.29 -13.99 -24.75
CA ARG A 82 16.87 -13.62 -24.78
C ARG A 82 15.96 -14.82 -24.95
N SER A 83 16.33 -15.75 -25.82
CA SER A 83 15.58 -16.99 -26.04
C SER A 83 15.54 -17.87 -24.78
N ASN A 84 16.68 -18.03 -24.09
CA ASN A 84 16.73 -18.79 -22.84
C ASN A 84 15.94 -18.11 -21.71
N LEU A 85 16.02 -16.77 -21.62
CA LEU A 85 15.21 -15.99 -20.69
C LEU A 85 13.72 -16.21 -20.94
N ALA A 86 13.28 -16.07 -22.19
CA ALA A 86 11.89 -16.26 -22.58
C ALA A 86 11.41 -17.69 -22.26
N ALA A 87 12.22 -18.71 -22.52
CA ALA A 87 11.88 -20.10 -22.21
C ALA A 87 11.73 -20.33 -20.70
N ILE A 88 12.70 -19.87 -19.88
CA ILE A 88 12.65 -20.02 -18.42
C ILE A 88 11.47 -19.26 -17.82
N THR A 89 11.17 -18.06 -18.31
CA THR A 89 10.01 -17.29 -17.87
C THR A 89 8.71 -17.97 -18.30
N ALA A 90 8.62 -18.48 -19.53
CA ALA A 90 7.44 -19.20 -20.02
C ALA A 90 7.14 -20.47 -19.21
N GLU A 91 8.16 -21.23 -18.81
CA GLU A 91 8.02 -22.39 -17.91
C GLU A 91 7.39 -22.01 -16.56
N ARG A 92 7.66 -20.79 -16.05
CA ARG A 92 7.17 -20.31 -14.74
C ARG A 92 5.93 -19.43 -14.83
N GLN A 93 5.58 -18.95 -16.01
CA GLN A 93 4.45 -18.08 -16.24
C GLN A 93 3.12 -18.58 -15.66
N PRO A 94 2.71 -19.86 -15.83
CA PRO A 94 1.45 -20.31 -15.25
C PRO A 94 1.43 -20.25 -13.71
N GLU A 95 2.57 -20.48 -13.06
CA GLU A 95 2.73 -20.38 -11.61
C GLU A 95 2.67 -18.91 -11.16
N ILE A 96 3.38 -18.02 -11.85
CA ILE A 96 3.36 -16.56 -11.60
C ILE A 96 1.94 -16.01 -11.75
N ASP A 97 1.24 -16.39 -12.81
CA ASP A 97 -0.11 -15.91 -13.09
C ASP A 97 -1.10 -16.42 -12.03
N ALA A 98 -0.96 -17.67 -11.60
CA ALA A 98 -1.80 -18.25 -10.55
C ALA A 98 -1.59 -17.53 -9.20
N LEU A 99 -0.35 -17.29 -8.80
CA LEU A 99 -0.02 -16.58 -7.57
C LEU A 99 -0.44 -15.10 -7.63
N SER A 100 -0.27 -14.44 -8.77
CA SER A 100 -0.69 -13.05 -8.98
C SER A 100 -2.21 -12.90 -8.87
N ARG A 101 -2.98 -13.81 -9.47
CA ARG A 101 -4.45 -13.84 -9.31
C ARG A 101 -4.85 -14.10 -7.85
N LYS A 102 -4.14 -14.99 -7.15
CA LYS A 102 -4.39 -15.25 -5.72
C LYS A 102 -4.12 -14.01 -4.88
N LEU A 103 -3.03 -13.30 -5.14
CA LEU A 103 -2.67 -12.06 -4.46
C LEU A 103 -3.74 -10.99 -4.64
N ALA A 104 -4.22 -10.78 -5.87
CA ALA A 104 -5.30 -9.84 -6.16
C ALA A 104 -6.58 -10.15 -5.37
N ARG A 105 -6.95 -11.44 -5.25
CA ARG A 105 -8.10 -11.87 -4.44
C ARG A 105 -7.88 -11.64 -2.94
N GLN A 106 -6.66 -11.89 -2.45
CA GLN A 106 -6.29 -11.63 -1.06
C GLN A 106 -6.35 -10.14 -0.74
N ASP A 107 -5.78 -9.29 -1.61
CA ASP A 107 -5.77 -7.83 -1.44
C ASP A 107 -7.21 -7.29 -1.41
N ALA A 108 -8.08 -7.70 -2.33
CA ALA A 108 -9.50 -7.32 -2.31
C ALA A 108 -10.23 -7.77 -1.02
N ALA A 109 -9.96 -8.98 -0.55
CA ALA A 109 -10.58 -9.50 0.68
C ALA A 109 -10.09 -8.75 1.93
N ILE A 110 -8.81 -8.40 1.98
CA ILE A 110 -8.20 -7.58 3.05
C ILE A 110 -8.82 -6.18 3.06
N GLU A 111 -8.96 -5.53 1.89
CA GLU A 111 -9.57 -4.21 1.78
C GLU A 111 -11.02 -4.19 2.28
N MET A 112 -11.83 -5.17 1.87
CA MET A 112 -13.20 -5.32 2.36
C MET A 112 -13.25 -5.50 3.89
N LEU A 113 -12.33 -6.28 4.47
CA LEU A 113 -12.29 -6.48 5.92
C LEU A 113 -11.84 -5.22 6.65
N ARG A 114 -10.85 -4.49 6.12
CA ARG A 114 -10.39 -3.20 6.66
C ARG A 114 -11.52 -2.17 6.68
N ALA A 115 -12.30 -2.06 5.60
CA ALA A 115 -13.46 -1.17 5.52
C ALA A 115 -14.50 -1.48 6.61
N ARG A 116 -14.69 -2.77 6.95
CA ARG A 116 -15.61 -3.21 8.02
C ARG A 116 -15.06 -3.02 9.44
N CYS A 117 -13.75 -2.78 9.57
CA CYS A 117 -13.07 -2.58 10.85
C CYS A 117 -12.76 -1.11 11.12
N ALA A 118 -12.81 -0.25 10.10
CA ALA A 118 -12.70 1.19 10.28
C ALA A 118 -13.88 1.67 11.14
N PRO A 119 -13.65 2.28 12.31
CA PRO A 119 -14.71 2.99 13.00
C PRO A 119 -15.18 4.10 12.05
N GLU A 120 -16.49 4.25 11.89
CA GLU A 120 -17.12 5.41 11.28
C GLU A 120 -16.51 6.67 11.92
N SER A 121 -15.49 7.23 11.28
CA SER A 121 -14.99 8.56 11.57
C SER A 121 -16.11 9.50 11.15
N ARG A 122 -17.06 9.73 12.07
CA ARG A 122 -18.00 10.84 11.96
C ARG A 122 -17.13 12.06 11.63
N PRO A 123 -17.30 12.72 10.47
CA PRO A 123 -16.59 13.95 10.22
C PRO A 123 -16.96 14.87 11.38
N ALA A 124 -15.96 15.25 12.16
CA ALA A 124 -16.10 16.28 13.18
C ALA A 124 -16.71 17.46 12.44
N ARG A 125 -17.97 17.76 12.77
CA ARG A 125 -18.66 18.91 12.20
C ARG A 125 -17.79 20.10 12.50
N ASP A 126 -17.52 20.83 11.44
CA ASP A 126 -16.72 22.04 11.42
C ASP A 126 -17.44 23.10 12.28
N ASP A 127 -17.19 23.09 13.59
CA ASP A 127 -17.67 24.10 14.53
C ASP A 127 -16.87 25.41 14.42
N SER A 128 -16.25 25.68 13.26
CA SER A 128 -15.54 26.93 12.97
C SER A 128 -16.50 28.11 12.72
N GLU A 129 -17.79 27.87 12.49
CA GLU A 129 -18.74 28.92 12.08
C GLU A 129 -19.36 29.72 13.23
N ARG A 130 -19.10 29.36 14.50
CA ARG A 130 -19.71 30.04 15.66
C ARG A 130 -18.90 31.21 16.25
N ALA A 131 -17.67 31.44 15.77
CA ALA A 131 -16.79 32.49 16.32
C ALA A 131 -16.96 33.87 15.66
N HIS A 132 -17.66 33.99 14.53
CA HIS A 132 -17.71 35.26 13.78
C HIS A 132 -18.91 36.19 14.10
N ARG A 133 -19.87 35.77 14.93
CA ARG A 133 -21.08 36.56 15.23
C ARG A 133 -21.01 37.37 16.55
N MET A 134 -19.83 37.82 16.98
CA MET A 134 -19.70 38.74 18.13
C MET A 134 -18.73 39.91 17.90
N LYS A 135 -18.38 40.22 16.64
CA LYS A 135 -17.68 41.47 16.28
C LYS A 135 -18.62 42.45 15.58
N GLU A 136 -19.79 42.67 16.15
CA GLU A 136 -20.58 43.84 15.84
C GLU A 136 -21.13 44.39 17.16
N CYS A 137 -21.06 45.71 17.31
CA CYS A 137 -21.41 46.49 18.50
C CYS A 137 -20.32 46.66 19.58
N ARG A 138 -19.31 47.49 19.29
CA ARG A 138 -18.90 48.53 20.27
C ARG A 138 -18.31 49.76 19.57
N SER A 139 -19.18 50.70 19.27
CA SER A 139 -18.88 52.15 19.24
C SER A 139 -19.66 52.79 20.39
N PRO A 140 -19.48 54.06 20.75
CA PRO A 140 -18.29 54.94 20.77
C PRO A 140 -18.19 55.74 22.10
N ALA A 141 -17.02 56.15 22.60
CA ALA A 141 -16.86 57.38 23.42
C ALA A 141 -15.41 57.65 23.85
N GLU A 142 -15.13 58.93 24.09
CA GLU A 142 -13.91 59.57 24.65
C GLU A 142 -12.92 60.11 23.61
N ARG A 143 -13.14 61.29 23.02
CA ARG A 143 -12.87 62.66 23.56
C ARG A 143 -11.46 62.76 24.17
N ARG A 144 -10.46 63.20 23.38
CA ARG A 144 -9.95 64.60 23.21
C ARG A 144 -8.71 64.87 24.10
N PRO A 145 -7.92 65.96 23.92
CA PRO A 145 -7.30 66.50 22.70
C PRO A 145 -5.84 66.99 22.92
N GLY A 146 -5.08 67.17 21.82
CA GLY A 146 -4.12 68.28 21.63
C GLY A 146 -2.73 68.23 22.28
N LYS A 147 -1.68 68.35 21.46
CA LYS A 147 -0.85 69.58 21.42
C LYS A 147 0.12 69.55 20.25
N ARG A 148 0.22 70.72 19.61
CA ARG A 148 1.15 71.10 18.55
C ARG A 148 2.56 71.23 19.12
N HIS A 149 3.56 71.10 18.25
CA HIS A 149 4.79 71.92 18.04
C HIS A 149 5.60 71.09 17.02
N GLY A 150 6.03 71.56 15.85
CA GLY A 150 6.75 72.79 15.51
C GLY A 150 8.00 72.35 14.72
N ALA A 151 8.36 73.09 13.66
CA ALA A 151 9.46 72.81 12.72
C ALA A 151 10.84 72.66 13.40
N VAL A 152 11.92 72.25 12.70
CA VAL A 152 12.78 73.14 11.88
C VAL A 152 13.68 72.29 10.97
N ALA A 153 13.93 72.83 9.78
CA ALA A 153 14.92 72.39 8.79
C ALA A 153 16.32 72.92 9.10
#